data_AF-A0A7U9RWI6-F1
#
_entry.id   AF-A0A7U9RWI6-F1
#
_cell.length_a   1.000
_cell.length_b   1.000
_cell.length_c   1.000
_cell.angle_alpha   90.00
_cell.angle_beta   90.00
_cell.angle_gamma   90.00
#
_symmetry.space_group_name_H-M   'P 1'
#
loop_
_entity.id
_entity.type
_entity.pdbx_description
1 polymer ?
#
loop_
_entity_poly.entity_id
_entity_poly.type
_entity_poly.pdbx_seq_one_letter_code
_entity_poly.pdbx_strand_id
1 'polypeptide(L)'
;MEGNRPKRRKDKYNPYTIFEKDGQYYVSFKDGQGVSHKLEISKALYDTFDSFELSDLVYLNVVDRHIEQSEVWENTLNMRAMKKPDSMEEIVFRRFQAEKLHKAISELPEKQKKRLILHYFQELTYVEIAEREQCSTRAVEYSIHGAMQSLKKFFEKN
;
A
#
# COMPACT_ATOMS: atom_id res chain seq x y z
N MET A 1 -21.95 -15.86 39.95
CA MET A 1 -22.58 -14.99 38.94
C MET A 1 -24.06 -15.36 38.93
N GLU A 2 -24.95 -14.38 39.11
CA GLU A 2 -26.40 -14.61 38.98
C GLU A 2 -26.72 -14.86 37.50
N GLY A 3 -27.36 -16.00 37.20
CA GLY A 3 -27.78 -16.39 35.84
C GLY A 3 -27.07 -17.63 35.28
N ASN A 4 -27.85 -18.60 34.79
CA ASN A 4 -27.40 -19.91 34.32
C ASN A 4 -26.88 -19.90 32.86
N ARG A 5 -26.15 -18.84 32.45
CA ARG A 5 -25.77 -18.63 31.04
C ARG A 5 -24.27 -18.76 30.77
N PRO A 6 -23.88 -19.23 29.57
CA PRO A 6 -22.48 -19.22 29.13
C PRO A 6 -21.92 -17.79 29.11
N LYS A 7 -20.65 -17.65 29.48
CA LYS A 7 -19.94 -16.37 29.36
C LYS A 7 -19.81 -16.00 27.87
N ARG A 8 -20.38 -14.85 27.49
CA ARG A 8 -20.28 -14.30 26.13
C ARG A 8 -19.46 -13.00 26.17
N ARG A 9 -18.65 -12.79 25.13
CA ARG A 9 -18.02 -11.48 24.90
C ARG A 9 -19.09 -10.49 24.44
N LYS A 10 -18.94 -9.23 24.81
CA LYS A 10 -19.86 -8.15 24.46
C LYS A 10 -19.11 -7.01 23.80
N ASP A 11 -19.79 -6.27 22.94
CA ASP A 11 -19.30 -5.00 22.43
C ASP A 11 -19.05 -4.03 23.60
N LYS A 12 -18.00 -3.21 23.49
CA LYS A 12 -17.64 -2.18 24.48
C LYS A 12 -18.76 -1.18 24.70
N TYR A 13 -19.59 -0.95 23.69
CA TYR A 13 -20.68 0.01 23.68
C TYR A 13 -22.05 -0.64 23.89
N ASN A 14 -22.13 -1.93 24.26
CA ASN A 14 -23.41 -2.55 24.59
C ASN A 14 -24.03 -1.82 25.80
N PRO A 15 -25.19 -1.16 25.65
CA PRO A 15 -25.73 -0.28 26.68
C PRO A 15 -26.47 -1.02 27.79
N TYR A 16 -26.72 -2.32 27.63
CA TYR A 16 -27.51 -3.11 28.58
C TYR A 16 -26.87 -4.45 28.94
N THR A 17 -27.39 -5.04 30.02
CA THR A 17 -27.08 -6.39 30.46
C THR A 17 -28.36 -7.06 30.93
N ILE A 18 -28.75 -8.13 30.25
CA ILE A 18 -29.84 -9.01 30.70
C ILE A 18 -29.31 -10.07 31.67
N PHE A 19 -30.13 -10.58 32.59
CA PHE A 19 -29.82 -11.74 33.44
C PHE A 19 -31.09 -12.36 34.02
N GLU A 20 -30.99 -13.62 34.46
CA GLU A 20 -32.06 -14.35 35.12
C GLU A 20 -31.72 -14.54 36.60
N LYS A 21 -32.70 -14.31 37.47
CA LYS A 21 -32.58 -14.52 38.91
C LYS A 21 -33.89 -15.08 39.46
N ASP A 22 -33.83 -16.21 40.16
CA ASP A 22 -34.98 -16.85 40.83
C ASP A 22 -36.20 -17.06 39.90
N GLY A 23 -35.95 -17.39 38.62
CA GLY A 23 -36.98 -17.61 37.59
C GLY A 23 -37.59 -16.34 36.98
N GLN A 24 -37.09 -15.17 37.37
CA GLN A 24 -37.47 -13.86 36.82
C GLN A 24 -36.36 -13.31 35.93
N TYR A 25 -36.74 -12.52 34.92
CA TYR A 25 -35.83 -11.98 33.91
C TYR A 25 -35.67 -10.47 34.10
N TYR A 26 -34.43 -10.00 33.99
CA TYR A 26 -34.11 -8.61 34.23
C TYR A 26 -33.25 -8.04 33.12
N VAL A 27 -33.38 -6.73 32.89
CA VAL A 27 -32.45 -5.92 32.11
C VAL A 27 -31.91 -4.80 32.99
N SER A 28 -30.60 -4.56 32.90
CA SER A 28 -29.90 -3.49 33.58
C SER A 28 -29.16 -2.63 32.56
N PHE A 29 -29.30 -1.31 32.63
CA PHE A 29 -28.65 -0.36 31.73
C PHE A 29 -28.38 0.96 32.46
N LYS A 30 -27.52 1.80 31.88
CA LYS A 30 -27.30 3.16 32.37
C LYS A 30 -28.05 4.15 31.50
N ASP A 31 -28.70 5.13 32.11
CA ASP A 31 -29.28 6.25 31.37
C ASP A 31 -28.21 7.25 30.90
N GLY A 32 -28.64 8.28 30.17
CA GLY A 32 -27.74 9.35 29.69
C GLY A 32 -27.07 10.18 30.79
N GLN A 33 -27.51 10.05 32.04
CA GLN A 33 -26.92 10.70 33.21
C GLN A 33 -25.98 9.73 33.98
N GLY A 34 -25.84 8.49 33.50
CA GLY A 34 -25.00 7.46 34.09
C GLY A 34 -25.65 6.70 35.26
N VAL A 35 -26.94 6.94 35.54
CA VAL A 35 -27.68 6.24 36.60
C VAL A 35 -28.06 4.85 36.11
N SER A 36 -27.78 3.84 36.94
CA SER A 36 -28.10 2.44 36.64
C SER A 36 -29.56 2.15 36.94
N HIS A 37 -30.30 1.71 35.93
CA HIS A 37 -31.67 1.24 36.03
C HIS A 37 -31.70 -0.28 35.92
N LYS A 38 -32.53 -0.93 36.73
CA LYS A 38 -32.80 -2.37 36.67
C LYS A 38 -34.31 -2.57 36.56
N LEU A 39 -34.73 -3.22 35.48
CA LEU A 39 -36.14 -3.49 35.19
C LEU A 39 -36.38 -4.99 35.06
N GLU A 40 -37.47 -5.46 35.64
CA GLU A 40 -37.99 -6.80 35.35
C GLU A 40 -38.67 -6.80 33.98
N ILE A 41 -38.42 -7.83 33.19
CA ILE A 41 -38.93 -7.98 31.83
C ILE A 41 -39.58 -9.34 31.65
N SER A 42 -40.46 -9.44 30.65
CA SER A 42 -41.05 -10.72 30.28
C SER A 42 -40.00 -11.65 29.65
N LYS A 43 -40.24 -12.96 29.72
CA LYS A 43 -39.40 -13.97 29.07
C LYS A 43 -39.25 -13.72 27.56
N ALA A 44 -40.33 -13.32 26.88
CA ALA A 44 -40.29 -13.04 25.44
C ALA A 44 -39.33 -11.89 25.11
N LEU A 45 -39.29 -10.83 25.93
CA LEU A 45 -38.33 -9.75 25.77
C LEU A 45 -36.90 -10.21 26.08
N TYR A 46 -36.73 -11.03 27.12
CA TYR A 46 -35.43 -11.60 27.46
C TYR A 46 -34.86 -12.45 26.31
N ASP A 47 -35.66 -13.36 25.74
CA ASP A 47 -35.27 -14.21 24.62
C ASP A 47 -34.92 -13.36 23.38
N THR A 48 -35.64 -12.25 23.17
CA THR A 48 -35.35 -11.30 22.09
C THR A 48 -33.97 -10.65 22.28
N PHE A 49 -33.70 -10.11 23.48
CA PHE A 49 -32.38 -9.55 23.80
C PHE A 49 -31.26 -10.60 23.72
N ASP A 50 -31.51 -11.84 24.14
CA ASP A 50 -30.54 -12.94 24.03
C ASP A 50 -30.18 -13.21 22.56
N SER A 51 -31.18 -13.21 21.68
CA SER A 51 -30.98 -13.40 20.25
C SER A 51 -30.14 -12.28 19.63
N PHE A 52 -30.33 -11.03 20.07
CA PHE A 52 -29.52 -9.90 19.63
C PHE A 52 -28.07 -10.01 20.12
N GLU A 53 -27.83 -10.39 21.39
CA GLU A 53 -26.47 -10.61 21.87
C GLU A 53 -25.73 -11.71 21.08
N LEU A 54 -26.45 -12.74 20.60
CA LEU A 54 -25.89 -13.78 19.74
C LEU A 54 -25.55 -13.25 18.34
N SER A 55 -26.44 -12.45 17.73
CA SER A 55 -26.19 -11.81 16.44
C SER A 55 -24.97 -10.88 16.51
N ASP A 56 -24.86 -10.07 17.56
CA ASP A 56 -23.72 -9.19 17.79
C ASP A 56 -22.42 -9.99 17.92
N LEU A 57 -22.44 -11.12 18.62
CA LEU A 57 -21.28 -11.99 18.75
C LEU A 57 -20.81 -12.56 17.41
N VAL A 58 -21.76 -12.95 16.54
CA VAL A 58 -21.45 -13.38 15.16
C VAL A 58 -20.81 -12.23 14.39
N TYR A 59 -21.38 -11.03 14.46
CA TYR A 59 -20.83 -9.85 13.80
C TYR A 59 -19.40 -9.56 14.28
N LEU A 60 -19.15 -9.51 15.59
CA LEU A 60 -17.82 -9.30 16.15
C LEU A 60 -16.83 -10.36 15.66
N ASN A 61 -17.26 -11.63 15.50
CA ASN A 61 -16.38 -12.69 14.99
C ASN A 61 -16.02 -12.47 13.51
N VAL A 62 -16.93 -11.90 12.73
CA VAL A 62 -16.66 -11.52 11.34
C VAL A 62 -15.69 -10.35 11.31
N VAL A 63 -15.92 -9.32 12.15
CA VAL A 63 -15.02 -8.16 12.25
C VAL A 63 -13.60 -8.60 12.58
N ASP A 64 -13.42 -9.40 13.62
CA ASP A 64 -12.09 -9.86 14.05
C ASP A 64 -11.36 -10.71 13.00
N ARG A 65 -12.09 -11.55 12.25
CA ARG A 65 -11.49 -12.49 11.30
C ARG A 65 -11.27 -11.89 9.91
N HIS A 66 -12.13 -10.96 9.51
CA HIS A 66 -12.25 -10.56 8.11
C HIS A 66 -12.15 -9.05 7.88
N ILE A 67 -12.26 -8.22 8.92
CA ILE A 67 -12.15 -6.77 8.78
C ILE A 67 -10.81 -6.32 9.37
N GLU A 68 -9.97 -5.75 8.50
CA GLU A 68 -8.68 -5.21 8.92
C GLU A 68 -8.86 -4.07 9.93
N GLN A 69 -8.34 -4.24 11.15
CA GLN A 69 -8.41 -3.27 12.25
C GLN A 69 -7.16 -2.38 12.34
N SER A 70 -6.19 -2.56 11.44
CA SER A 70 -4.96 -1.78 11.44
C SER A 70 -5.28 -0.32 11.18
N GLU A 71 -4.87 0.55 12.10
CA GLU A 71 -4.92 1.99 11.89
C GLU A 71 -4.15 2.36 10.62
N VAL A 72 -4.68 3.31 9.86
CA VAL A 72 -4.12 3.69 8.57
C VAL A 72 -2.98 4.68 8.78
N TRP A 73 -1.75 4.19 8.63
CA TRP A 73 -0.51 4.98 8.66
C TRP A 73 0.33 4.70 7.40
N GLU A 74 1.33 5.54 7.11
CA GLU A 74 2.17 5.44 5.90
C GLU A 74 2.70 4.02 5.66
N ASN A 75 3.15 3.34 6.72
CA ASN A 75 3.64 1.95 6.61
C ASN A 75 2.55 0.97 6.17
N THR A 76 1.34 1.07 6.72
CA THR A 76 0.20 0.21 6.32
C THR A 76 -0.28 0.54 4.90
N LEU A 77 -0.25 1.82 4.51
CA LEU A 77 -0.57 2.26 3.14
C LEU A 77 0.44 1.73 2.14
N ASN A 78 1.73 1.81 2.49
CA ASN A 78 2.81 1.29 1.66
C ASN A 78 2.70 -0.23 1.48
N MET A 79 2.38 -0.97 2.55
CA MET A 79 2.11 -2.41 2.48
C MET A 79 0.93 -2.76 1.56
N ARG A 80 -0.11 -1.91 1.53
CA ARG A 80 -1.29 -2.08 0.68
C ARG A 80 -1.07 -1.58 -0.76
N ALA A 81 0.03 -0.89 -1.05
CA ALA A 81 0.25 -0.28 -2.36
C ALA A 81 0.46 -1.36 -3.44
N MET A 82 -0.35 -1.30 -4.50
CA MET A 82 -0.20 -2.17 -5.68
C MET A 82 1.17 -2.01 -6.35
N LYS A 83 1.72 -0.79 -6.33
CA LYS A 83 3.11 -0.51 -6.69
C LYS A 83 3.80 0.00 -5.45
N LYS A 84 4.75 -0.79 -4.93
CA LYS A 84 5.57 -0.36 -3.82
C LYS A 84 6.46 0.80 -4.29
N PRO A 85 6.57 1.89 -3.51
CA PRO A 85 7.57 2.91 -3.74
C PRO A 85 8.95 2.26 -3.67
N ASP A 86 9.85 2.74 -4.53
CA ASP A 86 11.25 2.33 -4.50
C ASP A 86 11.84 2.62 -3.11
N SER A 87 12.69 1.74 -2.61
CA SER A 87 13.36 1.99 -1.34
C SER A 87 14.31 3.19 -1.46
N MET A 88 14.70 3.79 -0.33
CA MET A 88 15.67 4.90 -0.37
C MET A 88 16.98 4.46 -1.02
N GLU A 89 17.43 3.24 -0.74
CA GLU A 89 18.62 2.64 -1.35
C GLU A 89 18.45 2.54 -2.87
N GLU A 90 17.29 2.12 -3.36
CA GLU A 90 17.03 1.99 -4.79
C GLU A 90 16.98 3.35 -5.49
N ILE A 91 16.35 4.36 -4.87
CA ILE A 91 16.33 5.74 -5.38
C ILE A 91 17.75 6.29 -5.48
N VAL A 92 18.55 6.15 -4.41
CA VAL A 92 19.94 6.61 -4.38
C VAL A 92 20.79 5.87 -5.41
N PHE A 93 20.61 4.55 -5.53
CA PHE A 93 21.32 3.73 -6.51
C PHE A 93 21.01 4.15 -7.95
N ARG A 94 19.73 4.39 -8.28
CA ARG A 94 19.33 4.89 -9.61
C ARG A 94 19.94 6.26 -9.91
N ARG A 95 19.99 7.17 -8.92
CA ARG A 95 20.65 8.47 -9.08
C ARG A 95 22.15 8.31 -9.36
N PHE A 96 22.83 7.45 -8.61
CA PHE A 96 24.26 7.19 -8.81
C PHE A 96 24.54 6.57 -10.19
N GLN A 97 23.69 5.64 -10.65
CA GLN A 97 23.79 5.09 -12.01
C GLN A 97 23.60 6.16 -13.09
N ALA A 98 22.59 7.02 -12.93
CA ALA A 98 22.32 8.10 -13.87
C ALA A 98 23.50 9.09 -13.93
N GLU A 99 24.05 9.47 -12.78
CA GLU A 99 25.25 10.32 -12.71
C GLU A 99 26.46 9.67 -13.40
N LYS A 100 26.73 8.38 -13.13
CA LYS A 100 27.82 7.63 -13.78
C LYS A 100 27.63 7.59 -15.30
N LEU A 101 26.40 7.39 -15.78
CA LEU A 101 26.07 7.41 -17.20
C LEU A 101 26.26 8.80 -17.82
N HIS A 102 25.76 9.86 -17.18
CA HIS A 102 25.92 11.23 -17.67
C HIS A 102 27.40 11.62 -17.75
N LYS A 103 28.20 11.22 -16.76
CA LYS A 103 29.65 11.39 -16.78
C LYS A 103 30.28 10.67 -17.98
N ALA A 104 29.95 9.39 -18.18
CA ALA A 104 30.47 8.62 -19.32
C ALA A 104 30.10 9.25 -20.68
N ILE A 105 28.88 9.76 -20.82
CA ILE A 105 28.42 10.46 -22.03
C ILE A 105 29.15 11.80 -22.21
N SER A 106 29.48 12.50 -21.13
CA SER A 106 30.21 13.78 -21.19
C SER A 106 31.66 13.62 -21.65
N GLU A 107 32.28 12.45 -21.42
CA GLU A 107 33.64 12.13 -21.86
C GLU A 107 33.71 11.72 -23.34
N LEU A 108 32.56 11.50 -24.01
CA LEU A 108 32.52 11.16 -25.43
C LEU A 108 32.86 12.37 -26.32
N PRO A 109 33.48 12.14 -27.50
CA PRO A 109 33.62 13.17 -28.53
C PRO A 109 32.27 13.79 -28.92
N GLU A 110 32.25 15.11 -29.15
CA GLU A 110 31.01 15.87 -29.34
C GLU A 110 30.11 15.32 -30.46
N LYS A 111 30.70 14.86 -31.58
CA LYS A 111 29.94 14.21 -32.67
C LYS A 111 29.29 12.90 -32.24
N GLN A 112 30.00 12.08 -31.46
CA GLN A 112 29.50 10.81 -30.96
C GLN A 112 28.38 11.02 -29.95
N LYS A 113 28.61 11.92 -28.99
CA LYS A 113 27.62 12.34 -27.99
C LYS A 113 26.34 12.86 -28.64
N LYS A 114 26.45 13.80 -29.57
CA LYS A 114 25.30 14.40 -30.26
C LYS A 114 24.47 13.35 -31.00
N ARG A 115 25.11 12.47 -31.78
CA ARG A 115 24.41 11.40 -32.52
C ARG A 115 23.76 10.37 -31.59
N LEU A 116 24.40 10.06 -30.47
CA LEU A 116 23.83 9.16 -29.46
C LEU A 116 22.60 9.79 -28.78
N ILE A 117 22.63 11.10 -28.50
CA ILE A 117 21.47 11.83 -27.98
C ILE A 117 20.31 11.82 -28.99
N LEU A 118 20.59 12.12 -30.25
CA LEU A 118 19.58 12.10 -31.31
C LEU A 118 18.93 10.71 -31.46
N HIS A 119 19.72 9.65 -31.38
CA HIS A 119 19.19 8.30 -31.55
C HIS A 119 18.42 7.77 -30.33
N TYR A 120 18.98 7.87 -29.12
CA TYR A 120 18.38 7.25 -27.93
C TYR A 120 17.42 8.14 -27.16
N PHE A 121 17.59 9.47 -27.21
CA PHE A 121 16.74 10.41 -26.46
C PHE A 121 15.70 11.10 -27.34
N GLN A 122 15.94 11.19 -28.66
CA GLN A 122 14.99 11.76 -29.62
C GLN A 122 14.42 10.72 -30.59
N GLU A 123 14.77 9.44 -30.42
CA GLU A 123 14.26 8.30 -31.20
C GLU A 123 14.44 8.43 -32.73
N LEU A 124 15.41 9.24 -33.18
CA LEU A 124 15.67 9.43 -34.61
C LEU A 124 16.41 8.23 -35.20
N THR A 125 16.04 7.86 -36.41
CA THR A 125 16.71 6.81 -37.18
C THR A 125 18.08 7.28 -37.70
N TYR A 126 18.96 6.35 -38.03
CA TYR A 126 20.27 6.69 -38.61
C TYR A 126 20.15 7.45 -39.93
N VAL A 127 19.07 7.23 -40.69
CA VAL A 127 18.78 7.93 -41.95
C VAL A 127 18.45 9.39 -41.69
N GLU A 128 17.51 9.66 -40.78
CA GLU A 128 17.10 11.03 -40.43
C GLU A 128 18.24 11.84 -39.82
N ILE A 129 19.09 11.21 -39.00
CA ILE A 129 20.28 11.86 -38.44
C ILE A 129 21.27 12.20 -39.56
N ALA A 130 21.47 11.29 -40.51
CA ALA A 130 22.38 11.47 -41.63
C ALA A 130 21.91 12.59 -42.57
N GLU A 131 20.62 12.66 -42.87
CA GLU A 131 19.99 13.73 -43.66
C GLU A 131 20.15 15.09 -42.96
N ARG A 132 19.89 15.16 -41.65
CA ARG A 132 20.01 16.39 -40.86
C ARG A 132 21.44 16.91 -40.76
N GLU A 133 22.42 16.02 -40.72
CA GLU A 133 23.85 16.37 -40.67
C GLU A 133 24.53 16.39 -42.04
N GLN A 134 23.78 16.18 -43.13
CA GLN A 134 24.28 16.10 -44.51
C GLN A 134 25.48 15.15 -44.64
N CYS A 135 25.41 13.99 -43.99
CA CYS A 135 26.45 12.98 -44.02
C CYS A 135 25.90 11.61 -44.48
N SER A 136 26.78 10.63 -44.68
CA SER A 136 26.34 9.28 -45.00
C SER A 136 25.75 8.56 -43.78
N THR A 137 24.77 7.71 -44.01
CA THR A 137 24.17 6.84 -42.98
C THR A 137 25.22 5.97 -42.28
N ARG A 138 26.16 5.43 -43.05
CA ARG A 138 27.32 4.68 -42.52
C ARG A 138 28.16 5.51 -41.54
N ALA A 139 28.38 6.80 -41.81
CA ALA A 139 29.14 7.64 -40.89
C ALA A 139 28.44 7.82 -39.54
N VAL A 140 27.10 7.91 -39.54
CA VAL A 140 26.29 7.97 -38.32
C VAL A 140 26.40 6.64 -37.56
N GLU A 141 26.23 5.52 -38.25
CA GLU A 141 26.33 4.17 -37.67
C GLU A 141 27.70 3.92 -37.02
N TYR A 142 28.80 4.19 -37.72
CA TYR A 142 30.15 4.07 -37.15
C TYR A 142 30.36 4.96 -35.93
N SER A 143 29.80 6.17 -35.94
CA SER A 143 29.91 7.09 -34.83
C SER A 143 29.16 6.59 -33.58
N ILE A 144 27.93 6.11 -33.75
CA ILE A 144 27.12 5.57 -32.65
C ILE A 144 27.74 4.27 -32.12
N HIS A 145 28.21 3.40 -33.02
CA HIS A 145 28.88 2.17 -32.62
C HIS A 145 30.17 2.46 -31.81
N GLY A 146 30.99 3.41 -32.25
CA GLY A 146 32.18 3.84 -31.52
C GLY A 146 31.85 4.46 -30.15
N ALA A 147 30.76 5.21 -30.07
CA ALA A 147 30.26 5.75 -28.82
C ALA A 147 29.84 4.64 -27.84
N MET A 148 29.09 3.63 -28.30
CA MET A 148 28.69 2.47 -27.51
C MET A 148 29.89 1.66 -27.01
N GLN A 149 30.90 1.43 -27.85
CA GLN A 149 32.12 0.74 -27.42
C GLN A 149 32.88 1.52 -26.35
N SER A 150 32.92 2.85 -26.47
CA SER A 150 33.58 3.72 -25.49
C SER A 150 32.85 3.71 -24.14
N LEU A 151 31.51 3.79 -24.17
CA LEU A 151 30.68 3.63 -22.98
C LEU A 151 30.89 2.25 -22.34
N LYS A 152 30.88 1.17 -23.13
CA LYS A 152 31.11 -0.19 -22.63
C LYS A 152 32.46 -0.29 -21.91
N LYS A 153 33.54 0.24 -22.49
CA LYS A 153 34.86 0.29 -21.86
C LYS A 153 34.88 1.11 -20.56
N PHE A 154 34.13 2.22 -20.50
CA PHE A 154 34.04 3.04 -19.29
C PHE A 154 33.41 2.29 -18.12
N PHE A 155 32.39 1.45 -18.39
CA PHE A 155 31.73 0.62 -17.38
C PHE A 155 32.43 -0.71 -17.09
N GLU A 156 33.23 -1.25 -18.02
CA GLU A 156 34.06 -2.44 -17.76
C GLU A 156 35.31 -2.11 -16.92
N LYS A 157 35.81 -0.87 -17.02
CA LYS A 157 37.03 -0.42 -16.33
C LYS A 157 36.78 0.14 -14.92
N ASN A 158 35.51 0.35 -14.55
CA ASN A 158 35.07 0.90 -13.25
C ASN A 158 33.93 0.07 -12.65
#